data_AF-A0A941AKM1-F1
#
_entry.id   AF-A0A941AKM1-F1
#
_cell.length_a   1.000
_cell.length_b   1.000
_cell.length_c   1.000
_cell.angle_alpha   90.00
_cell.angle_beta   90.00
_cell.angle_gamma   90.00
#
_symmetry.space_group_name_H-M   'P 1'
#
loop_
_entity.id
_entity.type
_entity.pdbx_description
1 polymer ?
#
loop_
_entity_poly.entity_id
_entity_poly.type
_entity_poly.pdbx_seq_one_letter_code
_entity_poly.pdbx_strand_id
1 'polypeptide(L)'
;MRTWPVVAVAAALTLIFAIVAGVAGSAAVAELIRGPSPEELRQASLTEVAGRWQRWQAGRIFPATLAYTSEQGARERARRVGISTRVDCRTAVDATLAASLQRSGCRAVLRATYIDALQGIEVTLGVAAFPDVRAAGSARAAFPDDGRPSPGLRALPFPGTVTDRFAQAGRQAATVRQAGPYLVIATAGQVDGRPARALERQRPTMFSFVGDLTQDVADVLTAQAAPVCSGAEWRC
;
A
#
# COMPACT_ATOMS: atom_id res chain seq x y z
N MET A 1 11.46 -72.90 -31.45
CA MET A 1 10.81 -71.98 -30.51
C MET A 1 10.79 -70.59 -31.13
N ARG A 2 9.61 -69.99 -31.32
CA ARG A 2 9.38 -68.83 -32.18
C ARG A 2 9.69 -67.55 -31.37
N THR A 3 10.93 -67.06 -31.44
CA THR A 3 11.43 -65.86 -30.72
C THR A 3 11.00 -64.54 -31.37
N TRP A 4 10.55 -64.61 -32.62
CA TRP A 4 10.10 -63.47 -33.42
C TRP A 4 9.02 -62.58 -32.78
N PRO A 5 7.95 -63.12 -32.15
CA PRO A 5 6.97 -62.27 -31.44
C PRO A 5 7.57 -61.52 -30.25
N VAL A 6 8.53 -62.11 -29.54
CA VAL A 6 9.16 -61.48 -28.36
C VAL A 6 10.04 -60.30 -28.80
N VAL A 7 10.80 -60.45 -29.88
CA VAL A 7 11.64 -59.38 -30.44
C VAL A 7 10.79 -58.24 -30.99
N ALA A 8 9.67 -58.54 -31.67
CA ALA A 8 8.76 -57.53 -32.19
C ALA A 8 8.09 -56.71 -31.07
N VAL A 9 7.67 -57.36 -29.98
CA VAL A 9 7.09 -56.68 -28.82
C VAL A 9 8.13 -55.81 -28.11
N ALA A 10 9.36 -56.31 -27.92
CA ALA A 10 10.43 -55.53 -27.32
C ALA A 10 10.78 -54.27 -28.14
N ALA A 11 10.88 -54.41 -29.46
CA ALA A 11 11.15 -53.29 -30.38
C ALA A 11 10.02 -52.24 -30.35
N ALA A 12 8.76 -52.70 -30.36
CA ALA A 12 7.60 -51.81 -30.26
C ALA A 12 7.59 -51.04 -28.93
N LEU A 13 7.87 -51.73 -27.80
CA LEU A 13 7.95 -51.08 -26.49
C LEU A 13 9.08 -50.05 -26.42
N THR A 14 10.27 -50.37 -26.94
CA THR A 14 11.38 -49.40 -26.98
C THR A 14 11.06 -48.16 -27.81
N LEU A 15 10.35 -48.33 -28.94
CA LEU A 15 9.93 -47.21 -29.77
C LEU A 15 8.90 -46.34 -29.05
N ILE A 16 7.93 -46.95 -28.35
CA ILE A 16 6.94 -46.23 -27.54
C ILE A 16 7.62 -45.44 -26.42
N PHE A 17 8.55 -46.06 -25.67
CA PHE A 17 9.29 -45.36 -24.61
C PHE A 17 10.13 -44.20 -25.15
N ALA A 18 10.79 -44.38 -26.30
CA ALA A 18 11.58 -43.31 -26.93
C ALA A 18 10.70 -42.13 -27.37
N ILE A 19 9.51 -42.39 -27.92
CA ILE A 19 8.55 -41.36 -28.31
C ILE A 19 8.04 -40.61 -27.07
N VAL A 20 7.64 -41.33 -26.01
CA VAL A 20 7.15 -40.71 -24.77
C VAL A 20 8.24 -39.86 -24.12
N ALA A 21 9.48 -40.35 -24.06
CA ALA A 21 10.62 -39.59 -23.53
C ALA A 21 10.94 -38.35 -24.39
N GLY A 22 10.86 -38.46 -25.72
CA GLY A 22 11.04 -37.33 -26.63
C GLY A 22 9.97 -36.25 -26.46
N VAL A 23 8.70 -36.63 -26.35
CA VAL A 23 7.58 -35.69 -26.11
C VAL A 23 7.72 -35.02 -24.74
N ALA A 24 7.96 -35.80 -23.68
CA ALA A 24 8.15 -35.27 -22.33
C ALA A 24 9.38 -34.34 -22.24
N GLY A 25 10.49 -34.72 -22.87
CA GLY A 25 11.70 -33.91 -22.95
C GLY A 25 11.47 -32.60 -23.70
N SER A 26 10.75 -32.62 -24.82
CA SER A 26 10.42 -31.42 -25.60
C SER A 26 9.49 -30.46 -24.85
N ALA A 27 8.51 -30.99 -24.11
CA ALA A 27 7.61 -30.18 -23.27
C ALA A 27 8.36 -29.54 -22.10
N ALA A 28 9.29 -30.27 -21.47
CA ALA A 28 10.13 -29.74 -20.41
C ALA A 28 11.07 -28.63 -20.91
N VAL A 29 11.69 -28.81 -22.08
CA VAL A 29 12.52 -27.77 -22.71
C VAL A 29 11.67 -26.57 -23.10
N ALA A 30 10.45 -26.78 -23.63
CA ALA A 30 9.53 -25.71 -23.99
C ALA A 30 9.12 -24.85 -22.79
N GLU A 31 8.85 -25.43 -21.62
CA GLU A 31 8.57 -24.64 -20.41
C GLU A 31 9.81 -23.92 -19.87
N LEU A 32 11.01 -24.50 -20.00
CA LEU A 32 12.25 -23.84 -19.59
C LEU A 32 12.58 -22.59 -20.42
N ILE A 33 12.12 -22.54 -21.68
CA ILE A 33 12.36 -21.41 -22.59
C ILE A 33 11.13 -20.51 -22.80
N ARG A 34 9.98 -20.86 -22.21
CA ARG A 34 8.76 -20.07 -22.34
C ARG A 34 8.90 -18.78 -21.53
N GLY A 35 8.54 -17.65 -22.14
CA GLY A 35 8.36 -16.40 -21.41
C GLY A 35 7.16 -16.46 -20.46
N PRO A 36 7.10 -15.59 -19.45
CA PRO A 36 6.02 -15.60 -18.48
C PRO A 36 4.67 -15.31 -19.16
N SER A 37 3.62 -16.03 -18.74
CA SER A 37 2.26 -15.76 -19.21
C SER A 37 1.78 -14.38 -18.72
N PRO A 38 0.79 -13.76 -19.41
CA PRO A 38 0.17 -12.53 -18.92
C PRO A 38 -0.39 -12.64 -17.50
N GLU A 39 -0.88 -13.83 -17.12
CA GLU A 39 -1.40 -14.10 -15.79
C GLU A 39 -0.27 -14.18 -14.74
N GLU A 40 0.84 -14.84 -15.06
CA GLU A 40 2.03 -14.85 -14.19
C GLU A 40 2.58 -13.44 -13.96
N LEU A 41 2.67 -12.63 -15.01
CA LEU A 41 3.09 -11.23 -14.91
C LEU A 41 2.14 -10.42 -14.03
N ARG A 42 0.84 -10.64 -14.17
CA ARG A 42 -0.19 -9.97 -13.35
C ARG A 42 -0.06 -10.36 -11.88
N GLN A 43 0.09 -11.64 -11.57
CA GLN A 43 0.26 -12.14 -10.20
C GLN A 43 1.57 -11.65 -9.57
N ALA A 44 2.66 -11.63 -10.35
CA ALA A 44 3.93 -11.07 -9.92
C ALA A 44 3.81 -9.58 -9.60
N SER A 45 3.13 -8.79 -10.46
CA SER A 45 2.88 -7.37 -10.22
C SER A 45 2.03 -7.13 -8.96
N LEU A 46 0.96 -7.91 -8.75
CA LEU A 46 0.14 -7.80 -7.53
C LEU A 46 0.94 -8.12 -6.27
N THR A 47 1.76 -9.17 -6.32
CA THR A 47 2.65 -9.57 -5.21
C THR A 47 3.73 -8.51 -4.96
N GLU A 48 4.25 -7.91 -6.03
CA GLU A 48 5.20 -6.80 -5.95
C GLU A 48 4.54 -5.61 -5.24
N VAL A 49 3.39 -5.13 -5.72
CA VAL A 49 2.69 -3.99 -5.14
C VAL A 49 2.35 -4.26 -3.67
N ALA A 50 1.83 -5.44 -3.33
CA ALA A 50 1.44 -5.80 -1.95
C ALA A 50 2.61 -5.90 -0.97
N GLY A 51 3.85 -6.06 -1.45
CA GLY A 51 5.06 -6.15 -0.62
C GLY A 51 5.84 -4.84 -0.46
N ARG A 52 5.45 -3.75 -1.14
CA ARG A 52 6.18 -2.47 -1.12
C ARG A 52 6.34 -1.88 0.26
N TRP A 53 5.31 -1.97 1.11
CA TRP A 53 5.35 -1.45 2.48
C TRP A 53 6.52 -1.99 3.32
N GLN A 54 6.95 -3.22 3.04
CA GLN A 54 8.04 -3.89 3.76
C GLN A 54 9.39 -3.71 3.05
N ARG A 55 9.38 -3.69 1.70
CA ARG A 55 10.61 -3.64 0.88
C ARG A 55 11.14 -2.23 0.63
N TRP A 56 10.26 -1.24 0.54
CA TRP A 56 10.67 0.13 0.25
C TRP A 56 11.10 0.87 1.51
N GLN A 57 12.05 1.78 1.37
CA GLN A 57 12.36 2.73 2.44
C GLN A 57 11.12 3.56 2.74
N ALA A 58 10.82 3.80 4.02
CA ALA A 58 9.63 4.55 4.41
C ALA A 58 9.59 5.97 3.82
N GLY A 59 10.76 6.60 3.61
CA GLY A 59 10.86 7.90 2.95
C GLY A 59 10.51 7.91 1.47
N ARG A 60 10.47 6.74 0.81
CA ARG A 60 9.90 6.59 -0.54
C ARG A 60 8.38 6.61 -0.50
N ILE A 61 7.77 5.91 0.46
CA ILE A 61 6.31 5.86 0.66
C ILE A 61 5.77 7.21 1.14
N PHE A 62 6.51 7.87 2.03
CA PHE A 62 6.22 9.19 2.55
C PHE A 62 7.31 10.15 2.11
N PRO A 63 7.26 10.75 0.90
CA PRO A 63 8.28 11.69 0.42
C PRO A 63 8.54 12.87 1.36
N ALA A 64 9.70 13.52 1.25
CA ALA A 64 10.06 14.66 2.11
C ALA A 64 9.09 15.85 1.95
N THR A 65 8.50 16.00 0.76
CA THR A 65 7.46 16.99 0.47
C THR A 65 6.34 16.36 -0.33
N LEU A 66 5.11 16.80 -0.09
CA LEU A 66 3.92 16.41 -0.86
C LEU A 66 3.26 17.67 -1.40
N ALA A 67 2.80 17.64 -2.65
CA ALA A 67 2.18 18.80 -3.27
C ALA A 67 0.68 18.82 -2.97
N TYR A 68 0.10 20.01 -2.86
CA TYR A 68 -1.34 20.15 -2.70
C TYR A 68 -1.83 21.47 -3.26
N THR A 69 -3.14 21.58 -3.41
CA THR A 69 -3.81 22.84 -3.77
C THR A 69 -4.44 23.45 -2.51
N SER A 70 -4.05 24.67 -2.15
CA SER A 70 -4.62 25.39 -1.00
C SER A 70 -6.08 25.77 -1.24
N GLU A 71 -6.77 26.22 -0.19
CA GLU A 71 -8.15 26.72 -0.29
C GLU A 71 -8.28 27.87 -1.30
N GLN A 72 -7.22 28.66 -1.49
CA GLN A 72 -7.16 29.76 -2.45
C GLN A 72 -6.77 29.33 -3.87
N GLY A 73 -6.57 28.03 -4.11
CA GLY A 73 -6.18 27.49 -5.42
C GLY A 73 -4.68 27.54 -5.72
N ALA A 74 -3.84 27.98 -4.78
CA ALA A 74 -2.40 28.02 -4.97
C ALA A 74 -1.77 26.63 -4.82
N ARG A 75 -0.77 26.32 -5.65
CA ARG A 75 0.01 25.09 -5.51
C ARG A 75 1.05 25.26 -4.42
N GLU A 76 0.96 24.46 -3.38
CA GLU A 76 1.80 24.50 -2.20
C GLU A 76 2.42 23.14 -1.91
N ARG A 77 3.31 23.07 -0.91
CA ARG A 77 3.98 21.84 -0.50
C ARG A 77 3.95 21.67 1.00
N ALA A 78 3.42 20.53 1.45
CA ALA A 78 3.51 20.09 2.83
C ALA A 78 4.89 19.45 3.04
N ARG A 79 5.51 19.71 4.20
CA ARG A 79 6.82 19.17 4.56
C ARG A 79 6.68 18.05 5.58
N ARG A 80 7.38 16.95 5.37
CA ARG A 80 7.44 15.83 6.31
C ARG A 80 8.21 16.25 7.56
N VAL A 81 7.59 16.11 8.71
CA VAL A 81 8.20 16.37 10.02
C VAL A 81 8.91 15.11 10.54
N GLY A 82 8.28 13.95 10.38
CA GLY A 82 8.87 12.68 10.80
C GLY A 82 8.10 11.46 10.32
N ILE A 83 8.72 10.29 10.50
CA ILE A 83 8.15 8.97 10.22
C ILE A 83 8.27 8.11 11.48
N SER A 84 7.20 7.42 11.86
CA SER A 84 7.20 6.47 12.97
C SER A 84 7.97 5.20 12.60
N THR A 85 8.78 4.69 13.54
CA THR A 85 9.37 3.34 13.45
C THR A 85 8.40 2.23 13.84
N ARG A 86 7.29 2.57 14.52
CA ARG A 86 6.24 1.62 14.90
C ARG A 86 5.26 1.41 13.75
N VAL A 87 4.88 0.15 13.53
CA VAL A 87 3.99 -0.29 12.44
C VAL A 87 2.77 -1.08 12.92
N ASP A 88 2.51 -1.12 14.23
CA ASP A 88 1.43 -1.93 14.81
C ASP A 88 0.04 -1.48 14.36
N CYS A 89 -0.72 -2.38 13.72
CA CYS A 89 -2.08 -2.10 13.26
C CYS A 89 -3.01 -1.63 14.38
N ARG A 90 -2.94 -2.28 15.55
CA ARG A 90 -3.85 -2.02 16.67
C ARG A 90 -3.67 -0.63 17.28
N THR A 91 -2.42 -0.14 17.37
CA THR A 91 -2.12 1.13 18.05
C THR A 91 -2.12 2.33 17.11
N ALA A 92 -2.17 2.09 15.79
CA ALA A 92 -2.18 3.14 14.80
C ALA A 92 -3.57 3.78 14.60
N VAL A 93 -4.65 3.06 14.91
CA VAL A 93 -6.05 3.53 14.76
C VAL A 93 -6.78 3.56 16.10
N ASP A 94 -7.93 4.23 16.14
CA ASP A 94 -8.81 4.19 17.31
C ASP A 94 -9.31 2.76 17.59
N ALA A 95 -9.57 2.46 18.85
CA ALA A 95 -9.81 1.09 19.32
C ALA A 95 -10.99 0.39 18.61
N THR A 96 -12.02 1.14 18.23
CA THR A 96 -13.19 0.63 17.51
C THR A 96 -12.86 0.13 16.10
N LEU A 97 -11.83 0.67 15.45
CA LEU A 97 -11.36 0.24 14.12
C LEU A 97 -10.35 -0.90 14.20
N ALA A 98 -9.59 -1.00 15.30
CA ALA A 98 -8.49 -1.95 15.42
C ALA A 98 -8.93 -3.40 15.15
N ALA A 99 -10.09 -3.81 15.67
CA ALA A 99 -10.63 -5.15 15.46
C ALA A 99 -10.99 -5.42 13.99
N SER A 100 -11.55 -4.43 13.28
CA SER A 100 -11.88 -4.55 11.86
C SER A 100 -10.62 -4.66 11.00
N LEU A 101 -9.59 -3.86 11.28
CA LEU A 101 -8.30 -3.98 10.58
C LEU A 101 -7.67 -5.37 10.80
N GLN A 102 -7.70 -5.88 12.03
CA GLN A 102 -7.16 -7.20 12.35
C GLN A 102 -7.93 -8.33 11.64
N ARG A 103 -9.27 -8.30 11.64
CA ARG A 103 -10.09 -9.29 10.91
C ARG A 103 -9.85 -9.27 9.41
N SER A 104 -9.58 -8.10 8.85
CA SER A 104 -9.21 -7.96 7.43
C SER A 104 -7.74 -8.34 7.15
N GLY A 105 -6.98 -8.82 8.15
CA GLY A 105 -5.61 -9.28 7.94
C GLY A 105 -4.57 -8.17 7.84
N CYS A 106 -4.78 -7.03 8.51
CA CYS A 106 -3.80 -5.93 8.53
C CYS A 106 -2.40 -6.45 8.90
N ARG A 107 -1.43 -6.19 8.01
CA ARG A 107 -0.03 -6.61 8.16
C ARG A 107 0.79 -5.55 8.90
N ALA A 108 0.57 -4.29 8.58
CA ALA A 108 1.28 -3.14 9.15
C ALA A 108 0.49 -1.85 8.92
N VAL A 109 0.71 -0.84 9.77
CA VAL A 109 0.30 0.54 9.54
C VAL A 109 1.49 1.46 9.72
N LEU A 110 2.07 1.90 8.61
CA LEU A 110 3.15 2.89 8.60
C LEU A 110 2.56 4.28 8.77
N ARG A 111 3.26 5.20 9.44
CA ARG A 111 2.76 6.56 9.69
C ARG A 111 3.85 7.62 9.55
N ALA A 112 3.45 8.78 9.04
CA ALA A 112 4.28 9.97 8.95
C ALA A 112 3.44 11.21 9.25
N THR A 113 4.05 12.26 9.78
CA THR A 113 3.37 13.54 10.01
C THR A 113 3.98 14.63 9.15
N TYR A 114 3.11 15.44 8.56
CA TYR A 114 3.43 16.57 7.70
C TYR A 114 2.88 17.85 8.31
N ILE A 115 3.53 18.96 7.97
CA ILE A 115 3.08 20.32 8.23
C ILE A 115 2.79 21.00 6.89
N ASP A 116 1.69 21.72 6.79
CA ASP A 116 1.34 22.51 5.61
C ASP A 116 2.34 23.67 5.37
N ALA A 117 2.23 24.34 4.22
CA ALA A 117 3.15 25.40 3.84
C ALA A 117 3.06 26.62 4.77
N LEU A 118 1.86 26.93 5.27
CA LEU A 118 1.61 28.04 6.20
C LEU A 118 1.92 27.68 7.65
N GLN A 119 2.25 26.43 7.93
CA GLN A 119 2.53 25.93 9.28
C GLN A 119 1.37 26.14 10.26
N GLY A 120 0.14 26.03 9.77
CA GLY A 120 -1.08 26.11 10.56
C GLY A 120 -1.79 24.76 10.72
N ILE A 121 -1.50 23.79 9.85
CA ILE A 121 -2.21 22.52 9.75
C ILE A 121 -1.23 21.35 9.73
N GLU A 122 -1.48 20.40 10.61
CA GLU A 122 -0.71 19.18 10.76
C GLU A 122 -1.52 18.00 10.25
N VAL A 123 -0.86 17.12 9.52
CA VAL A 123 -1.49 15.96 8.90
C VAL A 123 -0.67 14.72 9.23
N THR A 124 -1.25 13.80 10.00
CA THR A 124 -0.70 12.45 10.13
C THR A 124 -1.27 11.60 9.01
N LEU A 125 -0.40 11.11 8.13
CA LEU A 125 -0.70 10.12 7.11
C LEU A 125 -0.40 8.71 7.64
N GLY A 126 -1.21 7.75 7.24
CA GLY A 126 -1.09 6.34 7.56
C GLY A 126 -1.27 5.48 6.32
N VAL A 127 -0.42 4.47 6.15
CA VAL A 127 -0.54 3.45 5.10
C VAL A 127 -0.76 2.11 5.79
N ALA A 128 -1.99 1.61 5.75
CA ALA A 128 -2.35 0.30 6.25
C ALA A 128 -2.22 -0.74 5.13
N ALA A 129 -1.40 -1.76 5.33
CA ALA A 129 -1.13 -2.81 4.36
C ALA A 129 -1.95 -4.07 4.64
N PHE A 130 -2.54 -4.64 3.58
CA PHE A 130 -3.37 -5.84 3.65
C PHE A 130 -2.86 -6.94 2.70
N PRO A 131 -3.39 -8.18 2.80
CA PRO A 131 -3.00 -9.26 1.92
C PRO A 131 -3.31 -9.01 0.45
N ASP A 132 -4.47 -8.39 0.19
CA ASP A 132 -4.99 -8.14 -1.15
C ASP A 132 -6.00 -6.98 -1.16
N VAL A 133 -6.51 -6.67 -2.36
CA VAL A 133 -7.49 -5.60 -2.61
C VAL A 133 -8.82 -5.84 -1.88
N ARG A 134 -9.25 -7.10 -1.75
CA ARG A 134 -10.54 -7.45 -1.11
C ARG A 134 -10.46 -7.24 0.40
N ALA A 135 -9.36 -7.64 1.01
CA ALA A 135 -9.06 -7.41 2.41
C ALA A 135 -8.99 -5.90 2.72
N ALA A 136 -8.30 -5.12 1.89
CA ALA A 136 -8.27 -3.66 2.02
C ALA A 136 -9.68 -3.04 1.93
N GLY A 137 -10.50 -3.47 0.96
CA GLY A 137 -11.89 -3.00 0.82
C GLY A 137 -12.77 -3.37 2.02
N SER A 138 -12.60 -4.57 2.57
CA SER A 138 -13.32 -4.99 3.78
C SER A 138 -12.94 -4.14 4.99
N ALA A 139 -11.67 -3.74 5.12
CA ALA A 139 -11.22 -2.80 6.15
C ALA A 139 -11.74 -1.37 5.89
N ARG A 140 -11.78 -0.90 4.64
CA ARG A 140 -12.28 0.43 4.27
C ARG A 140 -13.71 0.67 4.72
N ALA A 141 -14.55 -0.36 4.61
CA ALA A 141 -15.96 -0.32 4.99
C ALA A 141 -16.20 -0.05 6.49
N ALA A 142 -15.18 -0.22 7.33
CA ALA A 142 -15.28 0.10 8.75
C ALA A 142 -15.05 1.59 9.07
N PHE A 143 -14.46 2.36 8.13
CA PHE A 143 -14.18 3.78 8.34
C PHE A 143 -15.39 4.65 8.02
N PRO A 144 -15.60 5.76 8.76
CA PRO A 144 -16.61 6.76 8.41
C PRO A 144 -16.31 7.44 7.06
N ASP A 145 -17.36 7.76 6.30
CA ASP A 145 -17.27 8.49 5.03
C ASP A 145 -17.59 9.99 5.14
N ASP A 146 -17.93 10.45 6.35
CA ASP A 146 -18.34 11.83 6.63
C ASP A 146 -17.19 12.75 7.04
N GLY A 147 -15.94 12.28 6.86
CA GLY A 147 -14.72 13.04 7.17
C GLY A 147 -14.46 13.24 8.66
N ARG A 148 -15.25 12.64 9.55
CA ARG A 148 -15.01 12.73 11.00
C ARG A 148 -13.69 12.07 11.38
N PRO A 149 -12.89 12.69 12.26
CA PRO A 149 -11.57 12.19 12.65
C PRO A 149 -11.59 11.01 13.61
N SER A 150 -12.76 10.66 14.16
CA SER A 150 -12.92 9.59 15.13
C SER A 150 -14.22 8.84 14.87
N PRO A 151 -14.18 7.51 14.73
CA PRO A 151 -12.98 6.69 14.79
C PRO A 151 -12.12 6.83 13.52
N GLY A 152 -10.80 6.89 13.67
CA GLY A 152 -9.88 7.08 12.55
C GLY A 152 -8.42 6.72 12.86
N LEU A 153 -7.51 7.26 12.05
CA LEU A 153 -6.07 7.19 12.30
C LEU A 153 -5.72 8.02 13.52
N ARG A 154 -4.86 7.49 14.38
CA ARG A 154 -4.36 8.22 15.54
C ARG A 154 -3.26 9.18 15.12
N ALA A 155 -3.36 10.42 15.61
CA ALA A 155 -2.35 11.45 15.45
C ALA A 155 -0.99 10.95 15.95
N LEU A 156 0.06 11.35 15.24
CA LEU A 156 1.46 10.99 15.51
C LEU A 156 2.26 12.28 15.76
N PRO A 157 2.33 12.77 17.01
CA PRO A 157 3.15 13.92 17.34
C PRO A 157 4.65 13.55 17.33
N PHE A 158 5.50 14.50 16.96
CA PHE A 158 6.95 14.39 17.11
C PHE A 158 7.44 15.39 18.18
N PRO A 159 7.92 14.90 19.34
CA PRO A 159 8.38 15.75 20.44
C PRO A 159 9.46 16.74 20.02
N GLY A 160 9.39 17.96 20.55
CA GLY A 160 10.36 19.02 20.22
C GLY A 160 10.23 19.60 18.81
N THR A 161 9.11 19.33 18.11
CA THR A 161 8.79 19.91 16.81
C THR A 161 7.49 20.71 16.86
N VAL A 162 7.12 21.37 15.77
CA VAL A 162 5.82 22.06 15.66
C VAL A 162 4.64 21.12 15.94
N THR A 163 4.81 19.82 15.63
CA THR A 163 3.79 18.76 15.77
C THR A 163 3.69 18.12 17.14
N ASP A 164 4.45 18.59 18.13
CA ASP A 164 4.45 18.02 19.48
C ASP A 164 3.04 18.09 20.13
N ARG A 165 2.27 19.12 19.78
CA ARG A 165 0.94 19.35 20.33
C ARG A 165 -0.18 18.61 19.58
N PHE A 166 0.14 17.82 18.53
CA PHE A 166 -0.87 17.10 17.77
C PHE A 166 -1.42 15.87 18.51
N ALA A 167 -2.23 16.12 19.53
CA ALA A 167 -2.86 15.08 20.32
C ALA A 167 -4.13 14.55 19.65
N GLN A 168 -4.61 13.39 20.12
CA GLN A 168 -5.81 12.74 19.59
C GLN A 168 -7.06 13.63 19.64
N ALA A 169 -7.16 14.49 20.67
CA ALA A 169 -8.27 15.43 20.82
C ALA A 169 -8.24 16.59 19.81
N GLY A 170 -7.06 16.90 19.24
CA GLY A 170 -6.85 17.96 18.26
C GLY A 170 -7.15 17.54 16.82
N ARG A 171 -7.48 16.27 16.57
CA ARG A 171 -7.91 15.78 15.26
C ARG A 171 -9.27 16.35 14.89
N GLN A 172 -9.39 16.93 13.71
CA GLN A 172 -10.57 17.69 13.26
C GLN A 172 -11.11 17.21 11.92
N ALA A 173 -10.25 16.68 11.06
CA ALA A 173 -10.64 16.06 9.81
C ALA A 173 -9.95 14.71 9.64
N ALA A 174 -10.58 13.82 8.87
CA ALA A 174 -9.95 12.62 8.38
C ALA A 174 -10.33 12.33 6.93
N THR A 175 -9.49 11.54 6.28
CA THR A 175 -9.74 11.01 4.95
C THR A 175 -9.24 9.58 4.92
N VAL A 176 -9.92 8.72 4.16
CA VAL A 176 -9.46 7.37 3.90
C VAL A 176 -9.75 6.99 2.46
N ARG A 177 -8.75 6.49 1.75
CA ARG A 177 -8.91 5.92 0.41
C ARG A 177 -8.23 4.58 0.32
N GLN A 178 -8.79 3.73 -0.51
CA GLN A 178 -8.16 2.47 -0.88
C GLN A 178 -7.26 2.68 -2.10
N ALA A 179 -6.07 2.07 -2.06
CA ALA A 179 -5.08 2.10 -3.13
C ALA A 179 -4.52 0.68 -3.32
N GLY A 180 -5.16 -0.13 -4.16
CA GLY A 180 -4.85 -1.55 -4.30
C GLY A 180 -5.00 -2.30 -2.96
N PRO A 181 -3.96 -3.00 -2.46
CA PRO A 181 -3.97 -3.71 -1.17
C PRO A 181 -3.67 -2.79 0.03
N TYR A 182 -3.73 -1.47 -0.16
CA TYR A 182 -3.46 -0.49 0.88
C TYR A 182 -4.69 0.36 1.20
N LEU A 183 -4.76 0.85 2.44
CA LEU A 183 -5.54 2.04 2.78
C LEU A 183 -4.58 3.19 3.08
N VAL A 184 -4.77 4.32 2.41
CA VAL A 184 -4.10 5.59 2.73
C VAL A 184 -5.09 6.43 3.54
N ILE A 185 -4.75 6.62 4.81
CA ILE A 185 -5.59 7.25 5.82
C ILE A 185 -4.91 8.54 6.27
N ALA A 186 -5.67 9.59 6.53
CA ALA A 186 -5.18 10.80 7.15
C ALA A 186 -6.03 11.19 8.34
N THR A 187 -5.38 11.84 9.30
CA THR A 187 -6.05 12.72 10.24
C THR A 187 -5.34 14.07 10.27
N ALA A 188 -6.09 15.15 10.36
CA ALA A 188 -5.56 16.51 10.35
C ALA A 188 -6.16 17.36 11.46
N GLY A 189 -5.41 18.37 11.89
CA GLY A 189 -5.81 19.37 12.90
C GLY A 189 -4.90 20.58 12.84
N GLN A 190 -5.19 21.62 13.64
CA GLN A 190 -4.28 22.76 13.73
C GLN A 190 -3.11 22.50 14.68
N VAL A 191 -1.98 23.14 14.39
CA VAL A 191 -0.72 23.10 15.15
C VAL A 191 -0.86 23.52 16.62
N ASP A 192 -1.87 24.33 16.95
CA ASP A 192 -2.08 24.83 18.30
C ASP A 192 -2.56 23.76 19.28
N GLY A 193 -2.91 22.56 18.78
CA GLY A 193 -3.35 21.41 19.57
C GLY A 193 -4.72 21.61 20.21
N ARG A 194 -5.48 22.65 19.86
CA ARG A 194 -6.81 22.90 20.44
C ARG A 194 -7.73 21.72 20.13
N PRO A 195 -8.44 21.19 21.14
CA PRO A 195 -9.39 20.12 20.92
C PRO A 195 -10.45 20.51 19.90
N ALA A 196 -10.81 19.59 19.00
CA ALA A 196 -11.84 19.84 17.98
C ALA A 196 -13.18 20.31 18.58
N ARG A 197 -13.52 19.82 19.76
CA ARG A 197 -14.73 20.20 20.52
C ARG A 197 -14.74 21.66 21.00
N ALA A 198 -13.57 22.31 21.05
CA ALA A 198 -13.45 23.72 21.44
C ALA A 198 -13.69 24.67 20.26
N LEU A 199 -13.85 24.15 19.03
CA LEU A 199 -14.19 24.94 17.86
C LEU A 199 -15.71 25.10 17.74
N GLU A 200 -16.19 26.33 17.81
CA GLU A 200 -17.61 26.68 17.69
C GLU A 200 -18.18 26.37 16.30
N ARG A 201 -17.34 26.43 15.25
CA ARG A 201 -17.72 26.10 13.86
C ARG A 201 -16.65 25.25 13.20
N GLN A 202 -17.07 24.14 12.60
CA GLN A 202 -16.23 23.32 11.73
C GLN A 202 -15.93 24.09 10.44
N ARG A 203 -14.67 24.06 9.99
CA ARG A 203 -14.22 24.69 8.73
C ARG A 203 -13.71 23.60 7.78
N PRO A 204 -14.61 22.84 7.14
CA PRO A 204 -14.20 21.68 6.34
C PRO A 204 -13.31 22.06 5.14
N THR A 205 -13.48 23.25 4.57
CA THR A 205 -12.68 23.73 3.42
C THR A 205 -11.19 23.87 3.75
N MET A 206 -10.87 24.23 5.00
CA MET A 206 -9.50 24.36 5.51
C MET A 206 -8.72 23.04 5.39
N PHE A 207 -9.40 21.89 5.45
CA PHE A 207 -8.78 20.56 5.39
C PHE A 207 -8.95 19.86 4.04
N SER A 208 -9.52 20.53 3.03
CA SER A 208 -9.82 19.94 1.72
C SER A 208 -8.56 19.35 1.04
N PHE A 209 -7.42 20.02 1.19
CA PHE A 209 -6.13 19.59 0.62
C PHE A 209 -5.58 18.28 1.20
N VAL A 210 -6.09 17.80 2.33
CA VAL A 210 -5.68 16.51 2.93
C VAL A 210 -5.95 15.36 1.95
N GLY A 211 -6.98 15.50 1.11
CA GLY A 211 -7.26 14.59 0.00
C GLY A 211 -6.12 14.48 -1.02
N ASP A 212 -5.50 15.60 -1.38
CA ASP A 212 -4.36 15.65 -2.30
C ASP A 212 -3.15 14.90 -1.73
N LEU A 213 -2.78 15.18 -0.46
CA LEU A 213 -1.61 14.56 0.18
C LEU A 213 -1.71 13.04 0.23
N THR A 214 -2.91 12.58 0.54
CA THR A 214 -3.18 11.17 0.65
C THR A 214 -3.23 10.55 -0.76
N GLN A 215 -3.73 11.25 -1.78
CA GLN A 215 -3.72 10.80 -3.18
C GLN A 215 -2.27 10.64 -3.69
N ASP A 216 -1.40 11.62 -3.45
CA ASP A 216 0.01 11.54 -3.82
C ASP A 216 0.69 10.27 -3.23
N VAL A 217 0.42 9.95 -1.96
CA VAL A 217 0.95 8.73 -1.33
C VAL A 217 0.35 7.46 -1.95
N ALA A 218 -0.93 7.48 -2.31
CA ALA A 218 -1.57 6.36 -3.01
C ALA A 218 -0.95 6.11 -4.39
N ASP A 219 -0.65 7.17 -5.12
CA ASP A 219 -0.03 7.10 -6.44
C ASP A 219 1.41 6.57 -6.35
N VAL A 220 2.18 6.99 -5.34
CA VAL A 220 3.50 6.40 -5.03
C VAL A 220 3.40 4.89 -4.80
N LEU A 221 2.42 4.44 -4.02
CA LEU A 221 2.25 3.02 -3.68
C LEU A 221 1.78 2.16 -4.86
N THR A 222 1.01 2.74 -5.77
CA THR A 222 0.36 2.02 -6.88
C THR A 222 1.02 2.25 -8.24
N ALA A 223 2.01 3.13 -8.31
CA ALA A 223 2.81 3.36 -9.52
C ALA A 223 3.26 2.02 -10.12
N GLN A 224 3.02 1.81 -11.41
CA GLN A 224 3.42 0.56 -12.06
C GLN A 224 4.92 0.34 -11.83
N ALA A 225 5.30 -0.88 -11.41
CA ALA A 225 6.69 -1.29 -11.47
C ALA A 225 7.02 -1.46 -12.96
N ALA A 226 7.45 -0.38 -13.63
CA ALA A 226 7.99 -0.52 -14.97
C ALA A 226 9.23 -1.41 -14.86
N PRO A 227 9.31 -2.54 -15.59
CA PRO A 227 10.55 -3.29 -15.68
C PRO A 227 11.62 -2.35 -16.22
N VAL A 228 12.68 -2.13 -15.44
CA VAL A 228 13.84 -1.38 -15.93
C VAL A 228 14.63 -2.35 -16.81
N CYS A 229 14.32 -2.38 -18.11
CA CYS A 229 14.95 -3.28 -19.09
C CYS A 229 16.46 -3.01 -19.29
N SER A 230 17.07 -2.10 -18.53
CA SER A 230 18.51 -1.85 -18.53
C SER A 230 19.26 -2.49 -17.34
N GLY A 231 18.56 -3.15 -16.41
CA GLY A 231 19.17 -3.84 -15.28
C GLY A 231 19.66 -5.25 -15.64
N ALA A 232 20.81 -5.67 -15.10
CA ALA A 232 21.34 -7.04 -15.26
C ALA A 232 20.40 -8.14 -14.73
N GLU A 233 19.40 -7.74 -13.93
CA GLU A 233 18.38 -8.59 -13.30
C GLU A 233 17.20 -8.95 -14.23
N TRP A 234 16.96 -8.19 -15.31
CA TRP A 234 15.85 -8.44 -16.25
C TRP A 234 16.31 -8.19 -17.69
N ARG A 235 16.35 -9.24 -18.53
CA ARG A 235 16.54 -9.10 -19.98
C ARG A 235 15.18 -9.08 -20.66
N CYS A 236 14.78 -7.90 -21.09
CA CYS A 236 13.90 -7.71 -22.24
C CYS A 236 14.76 -7.88 -23.51
#